data_AF-A0A7Y2E7C6-F1
#
_entry.id   AF-A0A7Y2E7C6-F1
#
_cell.length_a   1.000
_cell.length_b   1.000
_cell.length_c   1.000
_cell.angle_alpha   90.00
_cell.angle_beta   90.00
_cell.angle_gamma   90.00
#
_symmetry.space_group_name_H-M   'P 1'
#
loop_
_entity.id
_entity.type
_entity.pdbx_description
1 polymer ?
#
loop_
_entity_poly.entity_id
_entity_poly.type
_entity_poly.pdbx_seq_one_letter_code
_entity_poly.pdbx_strand_id
1 'polypeptide(L)' 'MKRRFEPLEVEVTRGWPVVIHRGARAHRVHNLLDAWVVQGKWWADEERRVCFRVATDGGIMEIYRSGDDWMLARLED' A
#
# COMPACT_ATOMS: atom_id res chain seq x y z
N MET A 1 -13.70 -9.65 5.90
CA MET A 1 -12.43 -9.25 5.25
C MET A 1 -11.25 -9.54 6.16
N LYS A 2 -10.19 -10.17 5.62
CA LYS A 2 -9.00 -10.55 6.39
C LYS A 2 -7.89 -9.52 6.16
N ARG A 3 -7.32 -8.97 7.23
CA ARG A 3 -6.06 -8.23 7.17
C ARG A 3 -4.96 -9.22 6.79
N ARG A 4 -4.16 -8.88 5.78
CA ARG A 4 -3.03 -9.69 5.34
C ARG A 4 -1.82 -8.78 5.33
N PHE A 5 -0.85 -9.05 6.19
CA PHE A 5 0.44 -8.38 6.16
C PHE A 5 1.35 -9.21 5.25
N GLU A 6 1.31 -8.89 3.96
CA GLU A 6 2.08 -9.57 2.91
C GLU A 6 3.04 -8.55 2.29
N PRO A 7 4.35 -8.84 2.20
CA PRO A 7 5.29 -7.95 1.53
C PRO A 7 4.95 -7.85 0.04
N LEU A 8 5.11 -6.65 -0.51
CA LEU A 8 4.86 -6.32 -1.91
C LEU A 8 6.10 -5.67 -2.51
N GLU A 9 6.28 -5.85 -3.80
CA GLU A 9 7.10 -4.95 -4.60
C GLU A 9 6.18 -3.92 -5.26
N VAL A 10 6.50 -2.64 -5.12
CA VAL A 10 5.64 -1.56 -5.63
C VAL A 10 6.48 -0.62 -6.48
N GLU A 11 6.08 -0.46 -7.73
CA GLU A 11 6.64 0.57 -8.59
C GLU A 11 5.98 1.90 -8.27
N VAL A 12 6.79 2.94 -8.10
CA VAL A 12 6.35 4.26 -7.66
C VAL A 12 6.75 5.31 -8.70
N THR A 13 5.82 6.17 -9.08
CA THR A 13 6.09 7.35 -9.90
C THR A 13 5.68 8.59 -9.14
N ARG A 14 6.62 9.53 -8.93
CA ARG A 14 6.38 10.80 -8.19
C ARG A 14 5.74 10.59 -6.81
N GLY A 15 6.11 9.52 -6.12
CA GLY A 15 5.57 9.18 -4.80
C GLY A 15 4.25 8.40 -4.81
N TRP A 16 3.67 8.13 -5.99
CA TRP A 16 2.42 7.39 -6.15
C TRP A 16 2.64 5.97 -6.64
N PRO A 17 1.97 4.95 -6.06
CA PRO A 17 2.03 3.58 -6.56
C PRO A 17 1.39 3.50 -7.95
N VAL A 18 2.10 2.89 -8.91
CA VAL A 18 1.63 2.72 -10.30
C VAL A 18 1.48 1.25 -10.70
N VAL A 19 2.27 0.37 -10.11
CA VAL A 19 2.16 -1.10 -10.28
C VAL A 19 2.44 -1.76 -8.94
N ILE A 20 1.63 -2.77 -8.58
CA ILE A 20 1.80 -3.59 -7.39
C ILE A 20 2.10 -5.02 -7.83
N HIS A 21 3.26 -5.54 -7.47
CA HIS A 21 3.64 -6.93 -7.69
C HIS A 21 3.31 -7.75 -6.45
N ARG A 22 2.44 -8.74 -6.62
CA ARG A 22 2.04 -9.68 -5.58
C ARG A 22 2.38 -11.10 -6.02
N GLY A 23 3.50 -11.61 -5.52
CA GLY A 23 4.10 -12.84 -6.04
C GLY A 23 4.48 -12.67 -7.51
N ALA A 24 4.05 -13.59 -8.38
CA ALA A 24 4.34 -13.53 -9.83
C ALA A 24 3.35 -12.67 -10.64
N ARG A 25 2.39 -11.99 -9.99
CA ARG A 25 1.37 -11.19 -10.67
C ARG A 25 1.62 -9.70 -10.48
N ALA A 26 1.60 -8.95 -11.58
CA ALA A 26 1.61 -7.50 -11.57
C ALA A 26 0.17 -6.98 -11.67
N HIS A 27 -0.16 -6.01 -10.83
CA HIS A 27 -1.45 -5.34 -10.76
C HIS A 27 -1.30 -3.87 -11.08
N ARG A 28 -1.83 -3.42 -12.21
CA ARG A 28 -1.72 -2.01 -12.61
C ARG A 28 -2.68 -1.15 -11.80
N VAL A 29 -2.19 -0.05 -11.22
CA VAL A 29 -3.04 0.92 -10.54
C VAL A 29 -3.78 1.78 -11.57
N HIS A 30 -5.10 1.77 -11.51
CA HIS A 30 -5.95 2.58 -12.38
C HIS A 30 -6.35 3.90 -11.71
N ASN A 31 -6.72 3.84 -10.43
CA ASN A 31 -7.14 4.99 -9.66
C ASN A 31 -6.55 4.94 -8.25
N LEU A 32 -6.08 6.08 -7.77
CA LEU A 32 -5.89 6.32 -6.36
C LEU A 32 -7.23 6.73 -5.76
N LEU A 33 -7.73 5.93 -4.81
CA LEU A 33 -8.99 6.19 -4.13
C LEU A 33 -8.79 7.06 -2.90
N ASP A 34 -7.70 6.83 -2.15
CA ASP A 34 -7.36 7.61 -0.95
C ASP A 34 -5.86 7.48 -0.62
N ALA A 35 -5.32 8.45 0.12
CA ALA A 35 -3.97 8.42 0.66
C ALA A 35 -3.90 9.15 2.00
N TRP A 36 -3.28 8.51 3.00
CA TRP A 36 -3.18 9.07 4.34
C TRP A 36 -1.88 8.64 5.02
N VAL A 37 -1.52 9.36 6.08
CA VAL A 37 -0.36 9.03 6.91
C VAL A 37 -0.88 8.52 8.25
N VAL A 38 -0.38 7.37 8.66
CA VAL A 38 -0.53 6.88 10.04
C VAL A 38 0.79 7.13 10.73
N GLN A 39 0.78 8.03 11.71
CA GLN A 39 1.89 8.23 12.62
C GLN A 39 1.40 7.98 14.04
N GLY A 40 2.25 7.33 14.82
CA GLY A 40 2.03 7.08 16.23
C GLY A 40 1.96 8.35 17.08
N LYS A 41 2.04 8.17 18.39
CA LYS A 41 2.04 9.28 19.36
C LYS A 41 3.14 10.27 19.01
N TRP A 42 2.85 11.57 19.02
CA TRP A 42 3.81 12.61 18.65
C TRP A 42 5.04 12.70 19.56
N TRP A 43 4.97 12.12 20.76
CA TRP A 43 6.07 12.04 21.73
C TRP A 43 6.85 10.72 21.67
N ALA A 44 6.43 9.77 20.83
CA ALA A 44 7.11 8.51 20.63
C ALA A 44 7.70 8.48 19.23
N ASP A 45 8.91 7.94 19.09
CA ASP A 45 9.57 7.75 17.80
C ASP A 45 8.95 6.55 17.05
N GLU A 46 7.62 6.58 16.92
CA GLU A 46 6.83 5.54 16.27
C GLU A 46 6.89 5.71 14.74
N GLU A 47 7.03 4.58 14.05
CA GLU A 47 7.23 4.52 12.61
C GLU A 47 6.07 5.15 11.84
N ARG A 48 6.40 6.14 10.99
CA ARG A 48 5.45 6.80 10.10
C ARG A 48 5.14 5.88 8.92
N ARG A 49 3.87 5.56 8.72
CA ARG A 49 3.38 4.78 7.57
C ARG A 49 2.64 5.66 6.59
N VAL A 50 3.01 5.59 5.32
CA VAL A 50 2.27 6.22 4.22
C VAL A 50 1.38 5.17 3.60
N CYS A 51 0.08 5.37 3.71
CA CYS A 51 -0.94 4.43 3.28
C CYS A 51 -1.62 4.91 1.99
N PHE A 52 -1.94 3.98 1.11
CA PHE A 52 -2.66 4.23 -0.14
C PHE A 52 -3.77 3.21 -0.29
N ARG A 53 -4.95 3.68 -0.69
CA ARG A 53 -6.05 2.83 -1.16
C ARG A 53 -6.16 3.02 -2.67
N VAL A 54 -5.98 1.94 -3.42
CA VAL A 54 -5.91 1.96 -4.88
C VAL A 54 -6.86 0.95 -5.50
N ALA A 55 -7.43 1.30 -6.66
CA ALA A 55 -8.12 0.35 -7.52
C ALA A 55 -7.14 -0.18 -8.58
N THR A 56 -7.06 -1.50 -8.70
CA THR A 56 -6.22 -2.20 -9.68
C THR A 56 -7.07 -3.15 -10.54
N ASP A 57 -6.43 -3.78 -11.52
CA ASP A 57 -7.00 -4.89 -12.29
C ASP A 57 -7.36 -6.14 -11.45
N GLY A 58 -6.84 -6.23 -10.22
CA GLY A 58 -7.04 -7.35 -9.30
C GLY A 58 -7.92 -7.02 -8.09
N GLY A 59 -8.62 -5.88 -8.11
CA GLY A 59 -9.50 -5.42 -7.02
C GLY A 59 -9.00 -4.14 -6.34
N ILE A 60 -9.60 -3.82 -5.20
CA ILE A 60 -9.17 -2.68 -4.37
C ILE A 60 -8.13 -3.17 -3.36
N MET A 61 -7.00 -2.47 -3.29
CA MET A 61 -5.90 -2.78 -2.38
C MET A 61 -5.63 -1.60 -1.46
N GLU A 62 -5.48 -1.89 -0.17
CA GLU A 62 -4.84 -0.98 0.78
C GLU A 62 -3.41 -1.45 0.99
N ILE A 63 -2.45 -0.58 0.65
CA ILE A 63 -1.03 -0.81 0.83
C ILE A 63 -0.45 0.28 1.71
N TYR A 64 0.64 -0.01 2.39
CA TYR A 64 1.40 1.00 3.10
C TYR A 64 2.90 0.78 2.95
N ARG A 65 3.63 1.89 3.01
CA ARG A 65 5.09 1.89 3.13
C ARG A 65 5.49 2.08 4.59
N SER A 66 6.38 1.22 5.07
CA SER A 66 6.98 1.22 6.41
C SER A 66 8.49 1.14 6.23
N GLY A 67 9.21 2.25 6.46
CA GLY A 67 10.62 2.35 6.04
C GLY A 67 10.75 2.17 4.52
N ASP A 68 11.50 1.15 4.10
CA ASP A 68 11.69 0.79 2.69
C ASP A 68 10.77 -0.35 2.22
N ASP A 69 10.04 -0.97 3.14
CA ASP A 69 9.18 -2.10 2.83
C ASP A 69 7.77 -1.64 2.45
N TRP A 70 7.21 -2.29 1.43
CA TRP A 70 5.82 -2.16 1.05
C TRP A 70 5.04 -3.36 1.53
N MET A 71 3.88 -3.10 2.10
CA MET A 71 3.04 -4.13 2.69
C MET A 71 1.61 -3.99 2.18
N LEU A 72 1.00 -5.12 1.83
CA LEU A 72 -0.44 -5.22 1.73
C LEU A 72 -1.02 -5.09 3.16
N ALA A 73 -2.12 -4.38 3.30
CA ALA A 73 -2.93 -4.36 4.53
C ALA A 73 -4.27 -5.06 4.31
N ARG A 74 -4.90 -4.81 3.16
CA ARG A 74 -6.24 -5.28 2.83
C ARG A 74 -6.41 -5.45 1.31
N LEU A 75 -7.19 -6.46 0.94
CA LEU A 75 -7.60 -6.75 -0.43
C LEU A 75 -9.12 -6.94 -0.46
N GLU A 76 -9.78 -6.30 -1.42
CA GLU A 76 -11.21 -6.42 -1.73
C GLU A 76 -11.34 -6.83 -3.19
N ASP A 77 -11.94 -8.00 -3.46
CA ASP A 77 -12.17 -8.58 -4.79
C ASP A 77 -13.61 -8.40 -5.29
#